data_AF-A0A410QB54-F1
#
_entry.id   AF-A0A410QB54-F1
#
_cell.length_a   1.000
_cell.length_b   1.000
_cell.length_c   1.000
_cell.angle_alpha   90.00
_cell.angle_beta   90.00
_cell.angle_gamma   90.00
#
_symmetry.space_group_name_H-M   'P 1'
#
loop_
_entity.id
_entity.type
_entity.pdbx_description
1 polymer ?
#
loop_
_entity_poly.entity_id
_entity_poly.type
_entity_poly.pdbx_seq_one_letter_code
_entity_poly.pdbx_strand_id
1 'polypeptide(L)' 'MLVGGILLLILGFYMIFRNRYSLKRSDGGMQVQKKDKVEKDGYYKYTVFIGIFAIVLGIFSILSYIIY' A
#
# COMPACT_ATOMS: atom_id res chain seq x y z
N MET A 1 20.25 -3.74 -2.24
CA MET A 1 19.02 -4.30 -2.83
C MET A 1 17.94 -4.59 -1.78
N LEU A 2 18.29 -5.21 -0.63
CA LEU A 2 17.32 -5.53 0.43
C LEU A 2 16.53 -4.31 0.97
N VAL A 3 17.20 -3.18 1.24
CA VAL A 3 16.54 -1.95 1.70
C VAL A 3 15.49 -1.44 0.69
N GLY A 4 15.78 -1.54 -0.61
CA GLY A 4 14.84 -1.19 -1.67
C GLY A 4 13.63 -2.11 -1.73
N GLY A 5 13.84 -3.42 -1.53
CA GLY A 5 12.75 -4.40 -1.43
C GLY A 5 11.82 -4.16 -0.25
N ILE A 6 12.37 -3.82 0.92
CA ILE A 6 11.58 -3.46 2.11
C ILE A 6 10.77 -2.18 1.86
N LEU A 7 11.39 -1.15 1.26
CA LEU A 7 10.69 0.09 0.91
C LEU A 7 9.52 -0.15 -0.06
N LEU A 8 9.71 -1.02 -1.06
CA LEU A 8 8.66 -1.42 -2.00
C LEU A 8 7.49 -2.13 -1.31
N LEU A 9 7.78 -3.02 -0.37
CA LEU A 9 6.76 -3.68 0.44
C LEU A 9 5.94 -2.67 1.24
N ILE A 10 6.60 -1.76 1.96
CA ILE A 10 5.94 -0.72 2.76
C ILE A 10 5.06 0.16 1.87
N LEU A 11 5.56 0.55 0.70
CA LEU A 11 4.83 1.41 -0.24
C LEU A 11 3.59 0.70 -0.81
N GLY A 12 3.71 -0.58 -1.17
CA GLY A 12 2.61 -1.38 -1.69
C GLY A 12 1.52 -1.58 -0.65
N PHE A 13 1.89 -1.91 0.58
CA PHE A 13 0.94 -1.95 1.71
C PHE A 13 0.30 -0.58 1.95
N TYR A 14 1.08 0.50 1.97
CA TYR A 14 0.56 1.84 2.17
C TYR A 14 -0.47 2.24 1.09
N MET A 15 -0.22 1.93 -0.18
CA MET A 15 -1.16 2.19 -1.28
C MET A 15 -2.49 1.46 -1.08
N ILE A 16 -2.46 0.19 -0.67
CA ILE A 16 -3.66 -0.61 -0.42
C ILE A 16 -4.43 -0.07 0.79
N PHE A 17 -3.73 0.28 1.87
CA PHE A 17 -4.35 0.79 3.10
C PHE A 17 -4.91 2.19 2.94
N ARG A 18 -4.21 3.11 2.26
CA ARG A 18 -4.66 4.49 2.03
C ARG A 18 -5.99 4.55 1.30
N ASN A 19 -6.29 3.54 0.48
CA ASN A 19 -7.54 3.48 -0.25
C ASN A 19 -8.71 2.98 0.60
N ARG A 20 -8.42 2.09 1.57
CA ARG A 20 -9.42 1.48 2.45
C ARG A 20 -9.77 2.33 3.68
N TYR A 21 -8.82 3.14 4.14
CA TYR A 21 -8.95 3.96 5.34
C TYR A 21 -8.81 5.44 4.99
N SER A 22 -9.83 6.25 5.31
CA SER A 22 -9.69 7.70 5.27
C SER A 22 -9.25 8.18 6.63
N LEU A 23 -8.16 8.94 6.65
CA LEU A 23 -7.82 9.76 7.79
C LEU A 23 -8.75 10.98 7.73
N LYS A 24 -9.87 10.95 8.44
CA LYS A 24 -10.73 12.11 8.61
C LYS A 24 -10.36 12.79 9.93
N ARG A 25 -10.06 14.08 9.86
CA ARG A 25 -9.96 14.93 11.05
C ARG A 25 -11.38 15.17 11.56
N SER A 26 -11.68 14.70 12.76
CA SER A 26 -12.87 15.09 13.53
C SER A 26 -12.38 15.69 14.84
N ASP A 27 -13.20 16.57 15.42
CA ASP A 27 -12.93 17.63 16.42
C ASP A 27 -12.16 17.31 17.73
N GLY A 28 -11.40 16.22 17.80
CA GLY A 28 -10.55 15.88 18.95
C GLY A 28 -9.38 14.93 18.66
N GLY A 29 -9.07 14.64 17.39
CA GLY A 29 -7.93 13.79 17.04
C GLY A 29 -7.97 13.17 15.65
N MET A 30 -6.89 12.50 15.26
CA MET A 30 -6.79 11.79 13.98
C MET A 30 -7.44 10.41 14.13
N GLN A 31 -8.70 10.27 13.70
CA GLN A 31 -9.41 9.00 13.76
C GLN A 31 -9.32 8.27 12.42
N VAL A 32 -8.91 6.99 12.47
CA VAL A 32 -8.84 6.11 11.30
C VAL A 32 -10.26 5.58 11.04
N GLN A 33 -10.99 6.21 10.13
CA GLN A 33 -12.31 5.73 9.73
C GLN A 33 -12.22 4.90 8.45
N LYS A 34 -12.83 3.72 8.47
CA LYS A 34 -13.01 2.89 7.27
C LYS A 34 -13.90 3.67 6.30
N LYS A 35 -13.49 3.83 5.04
CA LYS A 35 -14.35 4.51 4.05
C LYS A 35 -15.56 3.61 3.76
N ASP A 36 -16.76 4.01 4.21
CA ASP A 36 -18.01 3.31 3.90
C ASP A 36 -18.32 3.26 2.40
N LYS A 37 -17.88 4.28 1.66
CA LYS A 37 -17.95 4.32 0.19
C LYS A 37 -16.55 4.46 -0.38
N VAL A 38 -15.85 3.34 -0.51
CA VAL A 38 -14.71 3.27 -1.42
C VAL A 38 -15.32 3.31 -2.82
N GLU A 39 -15.21 4.46 -3.48
CA GLU A 39 -15.56 4.62 -4.87
C GLU A 39 -14.66 3.67 -5.66
N LYS A 40 -15.22 2.51 -6.10
CA LYS A 40 -14.51 1.47 -6.85
C LYS A 40 -14.29 1.92 -8.29
N ASP A 41 -13.78 3.12 -8.44
CA ASP A 41 -13.55 3.74 -9.74
C ASP A 41 -12.30 3.13 -10.39
N GLY A 42 -12.05 3.45 -11.66
CA GLY A 42 -10.86 2.96 -12.39
C GLY A 42 -9.57 3.22 -11.60
N TYR A 43 -9.46 4.39 -10.98
CA TYR A 43 -8.32 4.78 -10.14
C TYR A 43 -8.09 3.86 -8.94
N TYR A 44 -9.15 3.33 -8.32
CA TYR A 44 -9.05 2.36 -7.23
C TYR A 44 -8.39 1.07 -7.72
N LYS A 45 -8.83 0.55 -8.87
CA LYS A 45 -8.29 -0.68 -9.46
C LYS A 45 -6.81 -0.52 -9.80
N TYR A 46 -6.44 0.57 -10.47
CA TYR A 46 -5.03 0.83 -10.80
C TYR A 46 -4.15 0.97 -9.56
N THR A 47 -4.62 1.69 -8.53
CA THR A 47 -3.86 1.85 -7.28
C THR A 47 -3.63 0.50 -6.58
N VAL A 48 -4.63 -0.37 -6.55
CA VAL A 48 -4.49 -1.71 -5.96
C VAL A 48 -3.56 -2.59 -6.80
N PHE A 49 -3.66 -2.55 -8.13
CA PHE A 49 -2.77 -3.29 -9.03
C PHE A 49 -1.31 -2.86 -8.85
N ILE A 50 -1.04 -1.56 -8.82
CA ILE A 50 0.30 -1.02 -8.58
C ILE A 50 0.82 -1.43 -7.21
N GLY A 51 -0.03 -1.40 -6.18
CA GLY A 51 0.33 -1.85 -4.83
C GLY A 51 0.72 -3.33 -4.78
N ILE A 52 -0.05 -4.20 -5.43
CA ILE A 52 0.27 -5.64 -5.54
C ILE A 52 1.59 -5.83 -6.31
N PHE A 53 1.77 -5.11 -7.42
CA PHE A 53 2.98 -5.22 -8.23
C PHE A 53 4.23 -4.79 -7.44
N ALA A 54 4.14 -3.70 -6.67
CA ALA A 54 5.20 -3.26 -5.77
C ALA A 54 5.53 -4.31 -4.69
N ILE A 55 4.51 -4.98 -4.13
CA ILE A 55 4.73 -6.06 -3.16
C ILE A 55 5.47 -7.24 -3.81
N VAL A 56 5.05 -7.66 -5.00
CA VAL A 56 5.70 -8.75 -5.74
C VAL A 56 7.16 -8.41 -6.02
N LEU A 57 7.46 -7.22 -6.55
CA LEU A 57 8.82 -6.76 -6.80
C LEU A 57 9.65 -6.68 -5.51
N GLY A 58 9.05 -6.23 -4.41
CA GLY A 58 9.70 -6.19 -3.10
C GLY A 58 10.11 -7.57 -2.61
N ILE A 59 9.22 -8.56 -2.73
CA ILE A 59 9.48 -9.96 -2.40
C ILE A 59 10.61 -10.52 -3.27
N PHE A 60 10.54 -10.35 -4.59
CA PHE A 60 11.60 -10.79 -5.51
C PHE A 60 12.96 -10.14 -5.19
N SER A 61 12.96 -8.86 -4.82
CA SER A 61 14.20 -8.16 -4.45
C SER A 61 14.81 -8.68 -3.15
N ILE A 62 13.98 -9.12 -2.18
CA ILE A 62 14.46 -9.72 -0.93
C ILE A 62 14.96 -11.14 -1.20
N LEU A 63 14.20 -11.96 -1.94
CA LEU A 63 14.62 -13.29 -2.38
C LEU A 63 15.95 -13.24 -3.13
N SER A 64 16.09 -12.30 -4.06
CA SER A 64 17.33 -12.12 -4.82
C SER A 64 18.52 -11.83 -3.90
N TYR A 65 18.33 -11.08 -2.80
CA TYR A 65 19.39 -10.79 -1.85
C TYR A 65 19.70 -11.96 -0.90
N ILE A 66 18.74 -12.86 -0.66
CA ILE A 66 18.97 -14.06 0.14
C ILE A 66 19.70 -15.13 -0.68
N ILE A 67 19.38 -15.22 -1.98
CA ILE A 67 19.94 -16.24 -2.89
C ILE A 67 21.32 -15.85 -3.42
N TYR A 68 21.57 -14.56 -3.67
CA TYR A 68 22.84 -14.00 -4.15
C TYR A 68 23.50 -13.13 -3.08
#